data_AF-A0A7K4FBT1-F1
#
_entry.id   AF-A0A7K4FBT1-F1
#
_cell.length_a   1.000
_cell.length_b   1.000
_cell.length_c   1.000
_cell.angle_alpha   90.00
_cell.angle_beta   90.00
_cell.angle_gamma   90.00
#
_symmetry.space_group_name_H-M   'P 1'
#
loop_
_entity.id
_entity.type
_entity.pdbx_description
1 polymer ?
#
loop_
_entity_poly.entity_id
_entity_poly.type
_entity_poly.pdbx_seq_one_letter_code
_entity_poly.pdbx_strand_id
1 'polypeptide(L)'
;MEHPNRILQFLGIPFTALQSIILGLLLVSFPMGIYIEFESNIGDDINFEYPLTYLAIFEGTEFYQAPLDVTIGDAFVVLWIFYATLFTIAILGPKHGFLKSLSPIISFGKFNTTTNYMIGITKWFSILILISAVINYVQEAFGIVTVPPLDDNNLIQFFYVSLAPLIEEFGFRLILIGIPLFALYSHKSSPRYFIKCLWNPNTLQIYDYKKAFLLIAFVGIFFGFAHIAFAESWTEGKFAQAAASGVVLGWVYLRYGFVASLLIHWAMNYFVFSYANFISQLNSISIEDAFSYPLMSSLEILLLISGIISISILFVNRFYSKKESALEI
;
A
#
# COMPACT_ATOMS: atom_id res chain seq x y z
N MET A 1 -3.46 -32.99 20.56
CA MET A 1 -2.95 -31.80 21.25
C MET A 1 -1.90 -31.19 20.33
N GLU A 2 -2.15 -29.99 19.80
CA GLU A 2 -1.20 -29.35 18.88
C GLU A 2 -0.02 -28.78 19.67
N HIS A 3 1.20 -29.19 19.34
CA HIS A 3 2.40 -28.70 20.01
C HIS A 3 2.77 -27.31 19.47
N PRO A 4 2.91 -26.29 20.33
CA PRO A 4 3.28 -24.94 19.90
C PRO A 4 4.71 -24.93 19.34
N ASN A 5 4.88 -24.35 18.16
CA ASN A 5 6.21 -24.07 17.63
C ASN A 5 6.80 -22.89 18.39
N ARG A 6 7.65 -23.18 19.39
CA ARG A 6 8.18 -22.18 20.33
C ARG A 6 8.92 -21.03 19.64
N ILE A 7 9.61 -21.29 18.52
CA ILE A 7 10.32 -20.25 17.76
C ILE A 7 9.33 -19.32 17.07
N LEU A 8 8.34 -19.88 16.37
CA LEU A 8 7.29 -19.10 15.73
C LEU A 8 6.45 -18.31 16.75
N GLN A 9 6.17 -18.90 17.91
CA GLN A 9 5.50 -18.20 19.00
C GLN A 9 6.32 -17.03 19.56
N PHE A 10 7.63 -17.24 19.78
CA PHE A 10 8.54 -16.20 20.24
C PHE A 10 8.61 -15.01 19.26
N LEU A 11 8.67 -15.26 17.95
CA LEU A 11 8.60 -14.20 16.93
C LEU A 11 7.19 -13.61 16.78
N GLY A 12 6.15 -14.39 17.08
CA GLY A 12 4.76 -13.99 16.97
C GLY A 12 4.37 -12.86 17.90
N ILE A 13 4.86 -12.87 19.15
CA ILE A 13 4.56 -11.81 20.12
C ILE A 13 4.99 -10.42 19.62
N PRO A 14 6.29 -10.15 19.34
CA PRO A 14 6.72 -8.84 18.85
C PRO A 14 6.10 -8.49 17.50
N PHE A 15 5.87 -9.48 16.63
CA PHE A 15 5.13 -9.27 15.38
C PHE A 15 3.73 -8.71 15.64
N THR A 16 2.91 -9.39 16.45
CA THR A 16 1.54 -8.94 16.73
C THR A 16 1.48 -7.58 17.40
N ALA A 17 2.44 -7.26 18.27
CA ALA A 17 2.57 -5.95 18.88
C ALA A 17 2.83 -4.87 17.81
N LEU A 18 3.83 -5.08 16.94
CA LEU A 18 4.14 -4.15 15.85
C LEU A 18 2.98 -3.97 14.87
N GLN A 19 2.29 -5.06 14.49
CA GLN A 19 1.10 -4.94 13.63
C GLN A 19 0.00 -4.10 14.29
N SER A 20 -0.18 -4.22 15.61
CA SER A 20 -1.19 -3.43 16.34
C SER A 20 -0.80 -1.95 16.43
N ILE A 21 0.49 -1.65 16.63
CA ILE A 21 0.99 -0.26 16.62
C ILE A 21 0.80 0.36 15.23
N ILE A 22 1.18 -0.34 14.17
CA ILE A 22 1.03 0.13 12.79
C ILE A 22 -0.46 0.35 12.45
N LEU A 23 -1.35 -0.54 12.87
CA LEU A 23 -2.80 -0.33 12.74
C LEU A 23 -3.23 0.98 13.41
N GLY A 24 -2.77 1.25 14.64
CA GLY A 24 -3.06 2.50 15.34
C GLY A 24 -2.57 3.73 14.57
N LEU A 25 -1.36 3.68 14.02
CA LEU A 25 -0.79 4.76 13.22
C LEU A 25 -1.57 4.99 11.91
N LEU A 26 -1.95 3.92 11.20
CA LEU A 26 -2.79 4.00 10.00
C LEU A 26 -4.19 4.56 10.32
N LEU A 27 -4.73 4.26 11.50
CA LEU A 27 -6.02 4.82 11.92
C LEU A 27 -5.91 6.32 12.22
N VAL A 28 -4.81 6.76 12.83
CA VAL A 28 -4.55 8.17 13.16
C VAL A 28 -4.31 9.03 11.91
N SER A 29 -3.80 8.46 10.80
CA SER A 29 -3.63 9.23 9.57
C SER A 29 -4.95 9.69 8.93
N PHE A 30 -6.07 9.03 9.20
CA PHE A 30 -7.38 9.46 8.68
C PHE A 30 -7.79 10.85 9.17
N PRO A 31 -7.88 11.13 10.49
CA PRO A 31 -8.19 12.47 10.98
C PRO A 31 -7.06 13.48 10.68
N MET A 32 -5.80 13.04 10.58
CA MET A 32 -4.71 13.94 10.16
C MET A 32 -4.95 14.49 8.75
N GLY A 33 -5.33 13.64 7.78
CA GLY A 33 -5.59 14.14 6.42
C GLY A 33 -6.80 15.08 6.33
N ILE A 34 -7.84 14.90 7.16
CA ILE A 34 -8.94 15.88 7.26
C ILE A 34 -8.42 17.22 7.78
N TYR A 35 -7.61 17.20 8.84
CA TYR A 35 -6.99 18.42 9.37
C TYR A 35 -6.11 19.10 8.31
N ILE A 36 -5.31 18.32 7.58
CA ILE A 36 -4.43 18.84 6.53
C ILE A 36 -5.22 19.51 5.42
N GLU A 37 -6.27 18.86 4.91
CA GLU A 37 -7.06 19.38 3.80
C GLU A 37 -7.86 20.65 4.17
N PHE A 38 -8.49 20.65 5.36
CA PHE A 38 -9.51 21.67 5.69
C PHE A 38 -9.06 22.73 6.68
N GLU A 39 -8.10 22.42 7.56
CA GLU A 39 -7.73 23.28 8.69
C GLU A 39 -6.29 23.79 8.62
N SER A 40 -5.47 23.22 7.74
CA SER A 40 -4.07 23.60 7.60
C SER A 40 -3.85 24.57 6.46
N ASN A 41 -2.72 25.28 6.50
CA ASN A 41 -2.34 26.24 5.47
C ASN A 41 -1.33 25.62 4.50
N ILE A 42 -1.40 24.31 4.22
CA ILE A 42 -0.47 23.67 3.28
C ILE A 42 -0.60 24.20 1.84
N GLY A 43 -1.76 24.76 1.49
CA GLY A 43 -2.05 25.26 0.14
C GLY A 43 -1.64 26.70 -0.11
N ASP A 44 -1.09 27.41 0.89
CA ASP A 44 -0.71 28.83 0.80
C ASP A 44 -1.83 29.72 0.20
N ASP A 45 -1.73 30.04 -1.10
CA ASP A 45 -2.68 30.87 -1.84
C ASP A 45 -3.97 30.15 -2.24
N ILE A 46 -4.02 28.81 -2.12
CA ILE A 46 -5.20 28.00 -2.41
C ILE A 46 -5.63 27.16 -1.19
N ASN A 47 -6.90 26.76 -1.17
CA ASN A 47 -7.49 25.97 -0.10
C ASN A 47 -8.42 24.89 -0.68
N PHE A 48 -9.13 24.17 0.18
CA PHE A 48 -10.04 23.09 -0.22
C PHE A 48 -11.16 23.53 -1.19
N GLU A 49 -11.47 24.82 -1.30
CA GLU A 49 -12.46 25.37 -2.25
C GLU A 49 -11.92 25.49 -3.68
N TYR A 50 -10.63 25.18 -3.90
CA TYR A 50 -10.03 25.25 -5.22
C TYR A 50 -10.82 24.38 -6.23
N PRO A 51 -11.20 24.92 -7.41
CA PRO A 51 -12.02 24.18 -8.36
C PRO A 51 -11.30 22.93 -8.89
N LEU A 52 -11.98 21.78 -8.81
CA LEU A 52 -11.40 20.51 -9.24
C LEU A 52 -11.00 20.51 -10.71
N THR A 53 -11.76 21.21 -11.55
CA THR A 53 -11.56 21.31 -13.02
C THR A 53 -10.29 22.06 -13.43
N TYR A 54 -9.60 22.70 -12.48
CA TYR A 54 -8.37 23.46 -12.73
C TYR A 54 -7.11 22.61 -12.51
N LEU A 55 -7.27 21.39 -11.98
CA LEU A 55 -6.17 20.44 -11.80
C LEU A 55 -5.58 20.00 -13.16
N ALA A 56 -4.26 19.78 -13.18
CA ALA A 56 -3.50 19.31 -14.34
C ALA A 56 -4.08 18.04 -15.01
N ILE A 57 -4.72 17.14 -14.24
CA ILE A 57 -5.38 15.96 -14.80
C ILE A 57 -6.52 16.27 -15.80
N PHE A 58 -7.11 17.46 -15.72
CA PHE A 58 -8.14 17.91 -16.66
C PHE A 58 -7.56 18.71 -17.82
N GLU A 59 -6.29 19.11 -17.80
CA GLU A 59 -5.68 19.88 -18.89
C GLU A 59 -5.83 19.15 -20.24
N GLY A 60 -6.25 19.90 -21.26
CA GLY A 60 -6.53 19.35 -22.59
C GLY A 60 -7.84 18.56 -22.71
N THR A 61 -8.66 18.47 -21.67
CA THR A 61 -10.02 17.90 -21.72
C THR A 61 -11.09 18.99 -21.84
N GLU A 62 -12.30 18.61 -22.27
CA GLU A 62 -13.46 19.51 -22.31
C GLU A 62 -13.91 20.00 -20.91
N PHE A 63 -13.43 19.35 -19.84
CA PHE A 63 -13.74 19.70 -18.46
C PHE A 63 -12.77 20.74 -17.88
N TYR A 64 -11.63 21.00 -18.53
CA TYR A 64 -10.67 21.98 -18.02
C TYR A 64 -11.32 23.35 -17.89
N GLN A 65 -11.27 23.93 -16.69
CA GLN A 65 -11.93 25.20 -16.36
C GLN A 65 -13.44 25.24 -16.65
N ALA A 66 -14.10 24.07 -16.75
CA ALA A 66 -15.54 24.01 -16.84
C ALA A 66 -16.16 24.57 -15.54
N PRO A 67 -17.29 25.30 -15.62
CA PRO A 67 -17.95 25.92 -14.48
C PRO A 67 -18.75 24.87 -13.69
N LEU A 68 -18.05 23.88 -13.15
CA LEU A 68 -18.58 22.88 -12.24
C LEU A 68 -18.38 23.35 -10.81
N ASP A 69 -19.42 23.23 -10.00
CA ASP A 69 -19.41 23.57 -8.57
C ASP A 69 -18.88 22.36 -7.77
N VAL A 70 -17.68 21.91 -8.11
CA VAL A 70 -16.99 20.78 -7.46
C VAL A 70 -15.57 21.22 -7.14
N THR A 71 -15.23 21.12 -5.86
CA THR A 71 -13.93 21.54 -5.32
C THR A 71 -13.00 20.35 -5.08
N ILE A 72 -11.71 20.62 -4.84
CA ILE A 72 -10.76 19.58 -4.40
C ILE A 72 -11.23 18.97 -3.08
N GLY A 73 -11.72 19.77 -2.13
CA GLY A 73 -12.24 19.31 -0.84
C GLY A 73 -13.40 18.33 -0.98
N ASP A 74 -14.34 18.59 -1.90
CA ASP A 74 -15.46 17.66 -2.18
C ASP A 74 -14.95 16.31 -2.67
N ALA A 75 -14.03 16.33 -3.65
CA ALA A 75 -13.42 15.12 -4.18
C ALA A 75 -12.61 14.36 -3.13
N PHE A 76 -11.88 15.09 -2.27
CA PHE A 76 -11.11 14.52 -1.17
C PHE A 76 -12.01 13.81 -0.16
N VAL A 77 -13.15 14.39 0.22
CA VAL A 77 -14.09 13.76 1.16
C VAL A 77 -14.64 12.45 0.60
N VAL A 78 -15.00 12.41 -0.69
CA VAL A 78 -15.46 11.19 -1.34
C VAL A 78 -14.39 10.11 -1.29
N LEU A 79 -13.15 10.47 -1.60
CA LEU A 79 -12.00 9.58 -1.57
C LEU A 79 -11.67 9.09 -0.15
N TRP A 80 -11.75 9.98 0.83
CA TRP A 80 -11.55 9.67 2.24
C TRP A 80 -12.58 8.67 2.75
N ILE A 81 -13.88 8.89 2.46
CA ILE A 81 -14.97 7.99 2.83
C ILE A 81 -14.77 6.61 2.18
N PHE A 82 -14.34 6.59 0.92
CA PHE A 82 -14.04 5.36 0.21
C PHE A 82 -12.91 4.56 0.91
N TYR A 83 -11.78 5.18 1.22
CA TYR A 83 -10.69 4.50 1.93
C TYR A 83 -11.08 4.12 3.36
N ALA A 84 -11.83 4.95 4.10
CA ALA A 84 -12.31 4.63 5.44
C ALA A 84 -13.23 3.39 5.43
N THR A 85 -14.07 3.26 4.41
CA THR A 85 -14.92 2.08 4.20
C THR A 85 -14.08 0.83 3.95
N LEU A 86 -13.10 0.90 3.04
CA LEU A 86 -12.20 -0.21 2.75
C LEU A 86 -11.34 -0.60 3.97
N PHE A 87 -10.87 0.39 4.73
CA PHE A 87 -10.10 0.19 5.95
C PHE A 87 -10.93 -0.54 7.02
N THR A 88 -12.19 -0.16 7.18
CA THR A 88 -13.15 -0.86 8.05
C THR A 88 -13.35 -2.30 7.61
N ILE A 89 -13.58 -2.55 6.32
CA ILE A 89 -13.65 -3.91 5.74
C ILE A 89 -12.37 -4.69 6.05
N ALA A 90 -11.20 -4.04 5.97
CA ALA A 90 -9.92 -4.67 6.19
C ALA A 90 -9.72 -5.12 7.65
N ILE A 91 -10.16 -4.31 8.62
CA ILE A 91 -10.12 -4.63 10.05
C ILE A 91 -11.05 -5.81 10.37
N LEU A 92 -12.26 -5.81 9.82
CA LEU A 92 -13.25 -6.88 10.03
C LEU A 92 -12.81 -8.21 9.38
N GLY A 93 -12.02 -8.11 8.30
CA GLY A 93 -11.37 -9.22 7.63
C GLY A 93 -12.30 -10.01 6.70
N PRO A 94 -11.74 -10.89 5.85
CA PRO A 94 -12.57 -11.79 5.05
C PRO A 94 -13.03 -13.02 5.84
N LYS A 95 -12.38 -13.37 6.97
CA LYS A 95 -12.77 -14.51 7.81
C LYS A 95 -12.97 -14.12 9.27
N HIS A 96 -12.01 -13.42 9.85
CA HIS A 96 -12.02 -12.99 11.25
C HIS A 96 -11.53 -11.55 11.38
N GLY A 97 -12.05 -10.86 12.40
CA GLY A 97 -11.56 -9.53 12.77
C GLY A 97 -10.11 -9.55 13.23
N PHE A 98 -9.44 -8.40 13.12
CA PHE A 98 -8.01 -8.23 13.36
C PHE A 98 -7.54 -8.87 14.68
N LEU A 99 -8.14 -8.49 15.82
CA LEU A 99 -7.75 -8.99 17.14
C LEU A 99 -7.89 -10.52 17.25
N LYS A 100 -8.96 -11.09 16.69
CA LYS A 100 -9.19 -12.54 16.70
C LYS A 100 -8.15 -13.28 15.87
N SER A 101 -7.67 -12.68 14.78
CA SER A 101 -6.61 -13.25 13.95
C SER A 101 -5.21 -13.17 14.58
N LEU A 102 -4.99 -12.32 15.59
CA LEU A 102 -3.73 -12.28 16.35
C LEU A 102 -3.62 -13.42 17.38
N SER A 103 -4.74 -13.87 17.95
CA SER A 103 -4.73 -14.88 19.02
C SER A 103 -4.01 -16.18 18.64
N PRO A 104 -4.25 -16.82 17.47
CA PRO A 104 -3.52 -18.04 17.09
C PRO A 104 -2.01 -17.83 16.91
N ILE A 105 -1.58 -16.62 16.55
CA ILE A 105 -0.16 -16.28 16.40
C ILE A 105 0.50 -16.24 17.78
N ILE A 106 -0.13 -15.57 18.75
CA ILE A 106 0.38 -15.41 20.11
C ILE A 106 0.34 -16.74 20.87
N SER A 107 -0.76 -17.49 20.76
CA SER A 107 -0.97 -18.71 21.55
C SER A 107 -0.24 -19.93 20.98
N PHE A 108 -0.10 -20.02 19.65
CA PHE A 108 0.37 -21.26 19.00
C PHE A 108 1.46 -21.03 17.93
N GLY A 109 1.86 -19.78 17.65
CA GLY A 109 2.79 -19.49 16.56
C GLY A 109 2.23 -19.76 15.17
N LYS A 110 0.89 -19.76 15.01
CA LYS A 110 0.22 -20.08 13.74
C LYS A 110 0.00 -18.84 12.88
N PHE A 111 0.91 -18.62 11.93
CA PHE A 111 0.86 -17.47 11.02
C PHE A 111 -0.03 -17.73 9.80
N ASN A 112 -1.35 -17.56 9.96
CA ASN A 112 -2.26 -17.51 8.81
C ASN A 112 -2.69 -16.07 8.51
N THR A 113 -1.83 -15.37 7.78
CA THR A 113 -2.04 -13.96 7.41
C THR A 113 -3.18 -13.74 6.40
N THR A 114 -3.75 -14.79 5.82
CA THR A 114 -4.90 -14.67 4.89
C THR A 114 -6.26 -14.64 5.59
N THR A 115 -6.28 -14.77 6.93
CA THR A 115 -7.52 -14.75 7.73
C THR A 115 -8.10 -13.35 7.90
N ASN A 116 -7.26 -12.33 7.83
CA ASN A 116 -7.61 -10.92 8.00
C ASN A 116 -6.82 -10.07 7.02
N TYR A 117 -7.47 -9.12 6.35
CA TYR A 117 -6.81 -8.25 5.36
C TYR A 117 -5.78 -7.34 6.04
N MET A 118 -6.12 -6.76 7.18
CA MET A 118 -5.26 -5.81 7.87
C MET A 118 -3.92 -6.41 8.29
N ILE A 119 -3.88 -7.67 8.76
CA ILE A 119 -2.61 -8.36 9.01
C ILE A 119 -1.78 -8.50 7.73
N GLY A 120 -2.42 -8.75 6.59
CA GLY A 120 -1.76 -8.75 5.29
C GLY A 120 -1.19 -7.38 4.94
N ILE A 121 -2.01 -6.34 5.08
CA ILE A 121 -1.67 -4.94 4.78
C ILE A 121 -0.48 -4.49 5.63
N THR A 122 -0.58 -4.52 6.95
CA THR A 122 0.48 -4.04 7.85
C THR A 122 1.79 -4.81 7.68
N LYS A 123 1.72 -6.12 7.39
CA LYS A 123 2.91 -6.94 7.15
C LYS A 123 3.61 -6.55 5.86
N TRP A 124 2.86 -6.51 4.76
CA TRP A 124 3.44 -6.26 3.44
C TRP A 124 3.82 -4.80 3.24
N PHE A 125 3.11 -3.86 3.87
CA PHE A 125 3.50 -2.46 3.95
C PHE A 125 4.89 -2.32 4.58
N SER A 126 5.12 -2.89 5.76
CA SER A 126 6.44 -2.86 6.40
C SER A 126 7.55 -3.55 5.57
N ILE A 127 7.23 -4.66 4.89
CA ILE A 127 8.18 -5.32 3.97
C ILE A 127 8.53 -4.39 2.81
N LEU A 128 7.55 -3.68 2.25
CA LEU A 128 7.74 -2.78 1.12
C LEU A 128 8.59 -1.58 1.50
N ILE A 129 8.36 -0.97 2.68
CA ILE A 129 9.20 0.08 3.25
C ILE A 129 10.64 -0.40 3.42
N LEU A 130 10.84 -1.61 3.96
CA LEU A 130 12.18 -2.19 4.10
C LEU A 130 12.88 -2.40 2.74
N ILE A 131 12.17 -2.96 1.76
CA ILE A 131 12.71 -3.14 0.39
C ILE A 131 13.09 -1.77 -0.19
N SER A 132 12.23 -0.77 -0.04
CA SER A 132 12.45 0.59 -0.49
C SER A 132 13.71 1.20 0.13
N ALA A 133 13.88 1.10 1.45
CA ALA A 133 15.04 1.63 2.16
C ALA A 133 16.34 0.94 1.73
N VAL A 134 16.32 -0.39 1.55
CA VAL A 134 17.48 -1.14 1.05
C VAL A 134 17.84 -0.72 -0.37
N ILE A 135 16.85 -0.57 -1.25
CA ILE A 135 17.07 -0.10 -2.63
C ILE A 135 17.68 1.31 -2.62
N ASN A 136 17.10 2.23 -1.85
CA ASN A 136 17.59 3.60 -1.77
C ASN A 136 19.03 3.67 -1.24
N TYR A 137 19.33 2.94 -0.15
CA TYR A 137 20.69 2.83 0.39
C TYR A 137 21.71 2.32 -0.65
N VAL A 138 21.33 1.33 -1.45
CA VAL A 138 22.20 0.82 -2.52
C VAL A 138 22.35 1.85 -3.64
N GLN A 139 21.26 2.49 -4.09
CA GLN A 139 21.28 3.47 -5.18
C GLN A 139 22.11 4.71 -4.84
N GLU A 140 21.98 5.22 -3.62
CA GLU A 140 22.76 6.37 -3.13
C GLU A 140 24.26 6.07 -3.11
N ALA A 141 24.66 4.83 -2.82
CA ALA A 141 26.06 4.40 -2.89
C ALA A 141 26.63 4.48 -4.32
N PHE A 142 25.78 4.49 -5.34
CA PHE A 142 26.14 4.70 -6.75
C PHE A 142 25.81 6.12 -7.25
N GLY A 143 25.43 7.05 -6.37
CA GLY A 143 25.09 8.43 -6.72
C GLY A 143 23.74 8.59 -7.43
N ILE A 144 22.87 7.57 -7.37
CA ILE A 144 21.52 7.62 -7.94
C ILE A 144 20.56 8.09 -6.84
N VAL A 145 19.97 9.28 -7.03
CA VAL A 145 19.06 9.90 -6.05
C VAL A 145 17.61 9.83 -6.55
N THR A 146 16.70 9.50 -5.65
CA THR A 146 15.26 9.50 -5.90
C THR A 146 14.68 10.84 -5.48
N VAL A 147 14.24 11.66 -6.44
CA VAL A 147 13.61 12.95 -6.18
C VAL A 147 12.15 12.88 -6.65
N PRO A 148 11.19 13.26 -5.79
CA PRO A 148 9.78 13.33 -6.18
C PRO A 148 9.55 14.41 -7.25
N PRO A 149 8.50 14.27 -8.07
CA PRO A 149 8.00 15.40 -8.81
C PRO A 149 7.57 16.49 -7.82
N LEU A 150 8.02 17.72 -8.07
CA LEU A 150 7.58 18.87 -7.31
C LEU A 150 6.27 19.34 -7.94
N ASP A 151 5.18 19.25 -7.19
CA ASP A 151 3.97 20.03 -7.49
C ASP A 151 4.19 21.44 -6.95
N ASP A 152 3.67 22.44 -7.66
CA ASP A 152 3.78 23.85 -7.24
C ASP A 152 3.05 24.13 -5.92
N ASN A 153 2.20 23.21 -5.45
CA ASN A 153 1.38 23.39 -4.27
C ASN A 153 1.19 22.11 -3.45
N ASN A 154 1.45 22.17 -2.14
CA ASN A 154 1.38 20.99 -1.27
C ASN A 154 -0.05 20.46 -1.07
N LEU A 155 -1.09 21.30 -1.16
CA LEU A 155 -2.50 20.85 -1.10
C LEU A 155 -2.86 20.00 -2.32
N ILE A 156 -2.50 20.49 -3.51
CA ILE A 156 -2.70 19.74 -4.76
C ILE A 156 -1.89 18.43 -4.73
N GLN A 157 -0.64 18.49 -4.27
CA GLN A 157 0.18 17.29 -4.09
C GLN A 157 -0.49 16.29 -3.14
N PHE A 158 -0.97 16.76 -1.98
CA PHE A 158 -1.63 15.91 -1.00
C PHE A 158 -2.88 15.24 -1.58
N PHE A 159 -3.67 15.97 -2.36
CA PHE A 159 -4.81 15.40 -3.08
C PHE A 159 -4.37 14.35 -4.12
N TYR A 160 -3.35 14.63 -4.93
CA TYR A 160 -2.87 13.69 -5.96
C TYR A 160 -2.29 12.42 -5.36
N VAL A 161 -1.46 12.50 -4.31
CA VAL A 161 -0.92 11.30 -3.65
C VAL A 161 -2.03 10.49 -2.97
N SER A 162 -3.14 11.13 -2.58
CA SER A 162 -4.34 10.45 -2.08
C SER A 162 -5.08 9.70 -3.19
N LEU A 163 -5.22 10.32 -4.37
CA LEU A 163 -5.96 9.82 -5.53
C LEU A 163 -5.18 8.73 -6.29
N ALA A 164 -3.87 8.89 -6.44
CA ALA A 164 -3.00 8.05 -7.25
C ALA A 164 -3.14 6.54 -6.97
N PRO A 165 -3.17 6.06 -5.71
CA PRO A 165 -3.33 4.63 -5.42
C PRO A 165 -4.60 4.03 -6.05
N LEU A 166 -5.71 4.77 -6.10
CA LEU A 166 -6.94 4.29 -6.71
C LEU A 166 -6.80 4.11 -8.22
N ILE A 167 -6.26 5.13 -8.91
CA ILE A 167 -6.08 5.12 -10.37
C ILE A 167 -5.07 4.05 -10.76
N GLU A 168 -3.92 4.02 -10.09
CA GLU A 168 -2.83 3.11 -10.40
C GLU A 168 -3.19 1.66 -10.08
N GLU A 169 -3.85 1.38 -8.95
CA GLU A 169 -4.26 0.01 -8.64
C GLU A 169 -5.36 -0.47 -9.59
N PHE A 170 -6.27 0.41 -10.02
CA PHE A 170 -7.25 0.08 -11.04
C PHE A 170 -6.57 -0.35 -12.36
N GLY A 171 -5.66 0.48 -12.87
CA GLY A 171 -4.93 0.19 -14.10
C GLY A 171 -4.04 -1.05 -13.99
N PHE A 172 -3.13 -1.08 -13.02
CA PHE A 172 -2.12 -2.13 -12.96
C PHE A 172 -2.65 -3.44 -12.35
N ARG A 173 -3.56 -3.41 -11.36
CA ARG A 173 -3.99 -4.64 -10.68
C ARG A 173 -5.25 -5.19 -11.31
N LEU A 174 -6.27 -4.38 -11.60
CA LEU A 174 -7.49 -4.91 -12.22
C LEU A 174 -7.31 -5.16 -13.71
N ILE A 175 -6.81 -4.17 -14.47
CA ILE A 175 -6.69 -4.29 -15.92
C ILE A 175 -5.47 -5.13 -16.32
N LEU A 176 -4.26 -4.80 -15.86
CA LEU A 176 -3.04 -5.46 -16.35
C LEU A 176 -2.72 -6.80 -15.68
N ILE A 177 -3.26 -7.09 -14.49
CA ILE A 177 -3.05 -8.37 -13.80
C ILE A 177 -4.36 -9.18 -13.73
N GLY A 178 -5.43 -8.59 -13.20
CA GLY A 178 -6.69 -9.27 -12.91
C GLY A 178 -7.36 -9.86 -14.14
N ILE A 179 -7.53 -9.05 -15.20
CA ILE A 179 -8.11 -9.51 -16.47
C ILE A 179 -7.26 -10.63 -17.11
N PRO A 180 -5.93 -10.49 -17.28
CA PRO A 180 -5.11 -11.57 -17.81
C PRO A 180 -5.12 -12.83 -16.94
N LEU A 181 -5.08 -12.71 -15.60
CA LEU A 181 -5.21 -13.87 -14.72
C LEU A 181 -6.55 -14.59 -14.93
N PHE A 182 -7.65 -13.85 -15.05
CA PHE A 182 -8.94 -14.44 -15.36
C PHE A 182 -8.93 -15.13 -16.72
N ALA A 183 -8.39 -14.51 -17.76
CA ALA A 183 -8.32 -15.09 -19.10
C ALA A 183 -7.46 -16.37 -19.14
N LEU A 184 -6.39 -16.43 -18.35
CA LEU A 184 -5.46 -17.57 -18.31
C LEU A 184 -5.98 -18.75 -17.48
N TYR A 185 -6.74 -18.49 -16.41
CA TYR A 185 -7.06 -19.50 -15.39
C TYR A 185 -8.55 -19.71 -15.13
N SER A 186 -9.45 -18.89 -15.68
CA SER A 186 -10.88 -19.07 -15.45
C SER A 186 -11.42 -20.26 -16.23
N HIS A 187 -12.24 -21.06 -15.55
CA HIS A 187 -13.02 -22.15 -16.15
C HIS A 187 -14.49 -21.77 -16.39
N LYS A 188 -14.89 -20.53 -16.07
CA LYS A 188 -16.28 -20.08 -16.11
C LYS A 188 -16.42 -18.69 -16.72
N SER A 189 -17.26 -18.57 -17.74
CA SER A 189 -17.56 -17.29 -18.39
C SER A 189 -18.80 -16.62 -17.78
N SER A 190 -18.74 -16.26 -16.50
CA SER A 190 -19.83 -15.55 -15.81
C SER A 190 -19.39 -14.14 -15.39
N PRO A 191 -20.17 -13.08 -15.69
CA PRO A 191 -19.85 -11.71 -15.26
C PRO A 191 -19.70 -11.56 -13.74
N ARG A 192 -20.56 -12.25 -12.97
CA ARG A 192 -20.45 -12.25 -11.49
C ARG A 192 -19.17 -12.91 -11.01
N TYR A 193 -18.77 -14.01 -11.66
CA TYR A 193 -17.52 -14.70 -11.33
C TYR A 193 -16.31 -13.85 -11.72
N PHE A 194 -16.35 -13.18 -12.87
CA PHE A 194 -15.32 -12.24 -13.33
C PHE A 194 -15.07 -11.14 -12.30
N ILE A 195 -16.11 -10.41 -11.88
CA ILE A 195 -15.98 -9.35 -10.85
C ILE A 195 -15.44 -9.93 -9.54
N LYS A 196 -15.90 -11.11 -9.13
CA LYS A 196 -15.40 -11.79 -7.93
C LYS A 196 -13.91 -12.14 -8.03
N CYS A 197 -13.42 -12.56 -9.21
CA CYS A 197 -12.02 -12.85 -9.45
C CYS A 197 -11.17 -11.58 -9.47
N LEU A 198 -11.68 -10.48 -10.05
CA LEU A 198 -11.01 -9.18 -10.01
C LEU A 198 -10.88 -8.68 -8.57
N TRP A 199 -11.91 -8.87 -7.73
CA TRP A 199 -11.85 -8.49 -6.32
C TRP A 199 -10.91 -9.39 -5.51
N ASN A 200 -10.93 -10.69 -5.77
CA ASN A 200 -10.11 -11.68 -5.08
C ASN A 200 -9.62 -12.79 -6.04
N PRO A 201 -8.42 -12.63 -6.63
CA PRO A 201 -7.85 -13.56 -7.60
C PRO A 201 -7.64 -14.99 -7.06
N ASN A 202 -7.55 -15.16 -5.74
CA ASN A 202 -7.45 -16.49 -5.12
C ASN A 202 -8.64 -17.41 -5.45
N THR A 203 -9.75 -16.85 -5.93
CA THR A 203 -10.92 -17.61 -6.41
C THR A 203 -10.70 -18.34 -7.74
N LEU A 204 -9.63 -18.04 -8.47
CA LEU A 204 -9.23 -18.71 -9.72
C LEU A 204 -8.58 -20.09 -9.47
N GLN A 205 -8.32 -20.47 -8.21
CA GLN A 205 -7.73 -21.78 -7.84
C GLN A 205 -6.49 -22.14 -8.67
N ILE A 206 -5.57 -21.19 -8.83
CA ILE A 206 -4.35 -21.35 -9.61
C ILE A 206 -3.49 -22.47 -9.00
N TYR A 207 -3.28 -23.56 -9.76
CA TYR A 207 -2.41 -24.67 -9.37
C TYR A 207 -0.94 -24.39 -9.73
N ASP A 208 -0.67 -23.94 -10.95
CA ASP A 208 0.67 -23.53 -11.40
C ASP A 208 0.78 -22.01 -11.46
N TYR A 209 1.55 -21.46 -10.52
CA TYR A 209 1.78 -20.04 -10.38
C TYR A 209 2.84 -19.48 -11.36
N LYS A 210 3.52 -20.28 -12.17
CA LYS A 210 4.61 -19.80 -13.05
C LYS A 210 4.16 -18.65 -13.97
N LYS A 211 3.04 -18.80 -14.67
CA LYS A 211 2.54 -17.74 -15.58
C LYS A 211 2.08 -16.51 -14.79
N ALA A 212 1.44 -16.72 -13.64
CA ALA A 212 1.03 -15.62 -12.76
C ALA A 212 2.24 -14.82 -12.25
N PHE A 213 3.31 -15.48 -11.83
CA PHE A 213 4.55 -14.81 -11.40
C PHE A 213 5.23 -14.06 -12.54
N LEU A 214 5.31 -14.65 -13.74
CA LEU A 214 5.88 -13.98 -14.91
C LEU A 214 5.09 -12.71 -15.27
N LEU A 215 3.75 -12.81 -15.25
CA LEU A 215 2.87 -11.68 -15.48
C LEU A 215 3.08 -10.58 -14.44
N ILE A 216 3.08 -10.92 -13.14
CA ILE A 216 3.30 -9.96 -12.05
C ILE A 216 4.69 -9.30 -12.18
N ALA A 217 5.73 -10.06 -12.51
CA ALA A 217 7.07 -9.52 -12.72
C ALA A 217 7.11 -8.53 -13.89
N PHE A 218 6.51 -8.90 -15.02
CA PHE A 218 6.43 -8.03 -16.20
C PHE A 218 5.65 -6.74 -15.90
N VAL A 219 4.46 -6.84 -15.30
CA VAL A 219 3.64 -5.67 -14.96
C VAL A 219 4.32 -4.82 -13.88
N GLY A 220 5.02 -5.43 -12.93
CA GLY A 220 5.79 -4.70 -11.92
C GLY A 220 6.93 -3.88 -12.52
N ILE A 221 7.69 -4.43 -13.47
CA ILE A 221 8.72 -3.66 -14.21
C ILE A 221 8.07 -2.52 -15.00
N PHE A 222 6.93 -2.78 -15.65
CA PHE A 222 6.19 -1.75 -16.37
C PHE A 222 5.67 -0.63 -15.44
N PHE A 223 5.27 -0.98 -14.22
CA PHE A 223 4.89 -0.02 -13.18
C PHE A 223 6.08 0.88 -12.79
N GLY A 224 7.27 0.30 -12.62
CA GLY A 224 8.49 1.08 -12.39
C GLY A 224 8.85 1.99 -13.55
N PHE A 225 8.70 1.51 -14.78
CA PHE A 225 8.92 2.32 -15.99
C PHE A 225 7.94 3.50 -16.07
N ALA A 226 6.67 3.30 -15.76
CA ALA A 226 5.66 4.35 -15.78
C ALA A 226 6.03 5.54 -14.84
N HIS A 227 6.69 5.25 -13.70
CA HIS A 227 7.09 6.28 -12.73
C HIS A 227 8.24 7.18 -13.19
N ILE A 228 8.91 6.84 -14.30
CA ILE A 228 10.04 7.61 -14.86
C ILE A 228 9.79 8.09 -16.31
N ALA A 229 8.73 7.60 -16.97
CA ALA A 229 8.54 7.76 -18.41
C ALA A 229 7.38 8.70 -18.80
N PHE A 230 6.44 8.98 -17.89
CA PHE A 230 5.30 9.87 -18.13
C PHE A 230 5.56 11.29 -17.60
N ALA A 231 4.79 12.29 -18.03
CA ALA A 231 4.98 13.68 -17.60
C ALA A 231 4.84 13.82 -16.07
N GLU A 232 5.60 14.75 -15.47
CA GLU A 232 5.69 14.94 -14.01
C GLU A 232 6.15 13.67 -13.27
N SER A 233 7.05 12.91 -13.91
CA SER A 233 7.64 11.72 -13.34
C SER A 233 8.72 12.02 -12.31
N TRP A 234 8.96 11.04 -11.43
CA TRP A 234 10.12 11.02 -10.56
C TRP A 234 11.42 10.94 -11.36
N THR A 235 12.56 11.20 -10.70
CA THR A 235 13.87 10.90 -11.28
C THR A 235 14.07 9.41 -11.55
N GLU A 236 15.06 9.08 -12.39
CA GLU A 236 15.43 7.69 -12.72
C GLU A 236 15.66 6.80 -11.49
N GLY A 237 16.07 7.39 -10.36
CA GLY A 237 16.22 6.69 -9.08
C GLY A 237 14.96 5.96 -8.63
N LYS A 238 13.76 6.45 -8.98
CA LYS A 238 12.49 5.84 -8.60
C LYS A 238 12.24 4.48 -9.24
N PHE A 239 12.84 4.20 -10.40
CA PHE A 239 12.52 3.01 -11.21
C PHE A 239 12.63 1.71 -10.39
N ALA A 240 13.74 1.51 -9.69
CA ALA A 240 13.98 0.27 -8.95
C ALA A 240 12.99 0.09 -7.79
N GLN A 241 12.75 1.16 -7.02
CA GLN A 241 11.80 1.18 -5.91
C GLN A 241 10.37 0.91 -6.40
N ALA A 242 9.94 1.61 -7.46
CA ALA A 242 8.61 1.45 -8.04
C ALA A 242 8.45 0.06 -8.71
N ALA A 243 9.46 -0.43 -9.43
CA ALA A 243 9.39 -1.78 -10.00
C ALA A 243 9.23 -2.86 -8.92
N ALA A 244 10.02 -2.77 -7.85
CA ALA A 244 9.93 -3.69 -6.72
C ALA A 244 8.56 -3.59 -6.01
N SER A 245 8.05 -2.38 -5.78
CA SER A 245 6.73 -2.17 -5.18
C SER A 245 5.62 -2.73 -6.08
N GLY A 246 5.70 -2.53 -7.39
CA GLY A 246 4.79 -3.10 -8.40
C GLY A 246 4.71 -4.63 -8.32
N VAL A 247 5.85 -5.31 -8.25
CA VAL A 247 5.91 -6.78 -8.09
C VAL A 247 5.30 -7.21 -6.75
N VAL A 248 5.66 -6.56 -5.64
CA VAL A 248 5.15 -6.90 -4.30
C VAL A 248 3.64 -6.70 -4.22
N LEU A 249 3.13 -5.57 -4.68
CA LEU A 249 1.71 -5.25 -4.70
C LEU A 249 0.93 -6.18 -5.65
N GLY A 250 1.48 -6.56 -6.81
CA GLY A 250 0.88 -7.57 -7.68
C GLY A 250 0.79 -8.95 -7.01
N TRP A 251 1.81 -9.33 -6.24
CA TRP A 251 1.77 -10.54 -5.40
C TRP A 251 0.73 -10.44 -4.28
N VAL A 252 0.65 -9.28 -3.60
CA VAL A 252 -0.38 -9.04 -2.58
C VAL A 252 -1.77 -9.12 -3.19
N TYR A 253 -1.99 -8.50 -4.35
CA TYR A 253 -3.26 -8.57 -5.08
C TYR A 253 -3.66 -10.02 -5.35
N LEU A 254 -2.74 -10.85 -5.85
CA LEU A 254 -3.01 -12.26 -6.12
C LEU A 254 -3.40 -13.04 -4.85
N ARG A 255 -2.75 -12.76 -3.72
CA ARG A 255 -2.87 -13.56 -2.48
C ARG A 255 -3.93 -13.06 -1.50
N TYR A 256 -4.16 -11.75 -1.45
CA TYR A 256 -5.00 -11.07 -0.46
C TYR A 256 -6.12 -10.27 -1.12
N GLY A 257 -6.12 -10.10 -2.45
CA GLY A 257 -7.17 -9.38 -3.18
C GLY A 257 -6.95 -7.87 -3.27
N PHE A 258 -7.87 -7.20 -3.98
CA PHE A 258 -7.77 -5.79 -4.34
C PHE A 258 -7.71 -4.86 -3.13
N VAL A 259 -8.54 -5.10 -2.11
CA VAL A 259 -8.59 -4.27 -0.89
C VAL A 259 -7.22 -4.19 -0.21
N ALA A 260 -6.49 -5.31 -0.15
CA ALA A 260 -5.19 -5.35 0.50
C ALA A 260 -4.11 -4.65 -0.32
N SER A 261 -4.06 -4.84 -1.65
CA SER A 261 -3.06 -4.14 -2.47
C SER A 261 -3.30 -2.64 -2.47
N LEU A 262 -4.56 -2.22 -2.62
CA LEU A 262 -4.96 -0.83 -2.62
C LEU A 262 -4.64 -0.12 -1.30
N LEU A 263 -4.94 -0.74 -0.15
CA LEU A 263 -4.64 -0.11 1.14
C LEU A 263 -3.14 -0.07 1.48
N ILE A 264 -2.32 -0.98 0.95
CA ILE A 264 -0.86 -0.87 1.08
C ILE A 264 -0.34 0.31 0.27
N HIS A 265 -0.83 0.48 -0.96
CA HIS A 265 -0.43 1.60 -1.80
C HIS A 265 -0.92 2.94 -1.22
N TRP A 266 -2.17 3.00 -0.76
CA TRP A 266 -2.67 4.13 0.03
C TRP A 266 -1.79 4.43 1.24
N ALA A 267 -1.30 3.41 1.94
CA ALA A 267 -0.38 3.61 3.07
C ALA A 267 1.00 4.16 2.63
N MET A 268 1.51 3.78 1.46
CA MET A 268 2.76 4.33 0.91
C MET A 268 2.64 5.81 0.54
N ASN A 269 1.42 6.28 0.26
CA ASN A 269 1.17 7.65 -0.18
C ASN A 269 0.48 8.45 0.93
N TYR A 270 -0.85 8.37 1.01
CA TYR A 270 -1.68 9.13 1.94
C TYR A 270 -1.17 9.07 3.39
N PHE A 271 -0.85 7.88 3.93
CA PHE A 271 -0.40 7.77 5.32
C PHE A 271 0.94 8.49 5.51
N VAL A 272 1.93 8.24 4.66
CA VAL A 272 3.25 8.88 4.74
C VAL A 272 3.13 10.40 4.63
N PHE A 273 2.40 10.89 3.63
CA PHE A 273 2.22 12.32 3.40
C PHE A 273 1.33 12.99 4.46
N SER A 274 0.39 12.27 5.08
CA SER A 274 -0.37 12.80 6.22
C SER A 274 0.55 13.10 7.40
N TYR A 275 1.46 12.19 7.73
CA TYR A 275 2.40 12.44 8.83
C TYR A 275 3.40 13.55 8.48
N ALA A 276 3.95 13.56 7.26
CA ALA A 276 4.90 14.58 6.83
C ALA A 276 4.28 15.99 6.83
N ASN A 277 3.10 16.17 6.22
CA ASN A 277 2.41 17.45 6.21
C ASN A 277 1.98 17.89 7.62
N PHE A 278 1.51 16.97 8.45
CA PHE A 278 1.14 17.30 9.83
C PHE A 278 2.35 17.82 10.63
N ILE A 279 3.53 17.19 10.48
CA ILE A 279 4.77 17.65 11.11
C ILE A 279 5.22 19.00 10.55
N SER A 280 5.18 19.16 9.22
CA SER A 280 5.50 20.42 8.54
C SER A 280 4.66 21.58 9.11
N GLN A 281 3.34 21.39 9.20
CA GLN A 281 2.41 22.41 9.71
C GLN A 281 2.61 22.72 11.19
N LEU A 282 2.81 21.70 12.04
CA LEU A 282 3.03 21.92 13.47
C LEU A 282 4.35 22.64 13.80
N ASN A 283 5.36 22.50 12.94
CA ASN A 283 6.70 23.05 13.18
C ASN A 283 7.03 24.24 12.28
N SER A 284 6.12 24.64 11.37
CA SER A 284 6.36 25.69 10.36
C SER A 284 7.64 25.46 9.54
N ILE A 285 7.87 24.21 9.14
CA ILE A 285 9.00 23.79 8.29
C ILE A 285 8.50 23.34 6.92
N SER A 286 9.39 23.27 5.92
CA SER A 286 9.02 22.72 4.62
C SER A 286 8.64 21.23 4.72
N ILE A 287 7.92 20.72 3.71
CA ILE A 287 7.56 19.31 3.67
C ILE A 287 8.81 18.42 3.54
N GLU A 288 9.83 18.88 2.81
CA GLU A 288 11.12 18.20 2.66
C GLU A 288 11.83 18.06 4.00
N ASP A 289 11.87 19.13 4.81
CA ASP A 289 12.47 19.10 6.14
C ASP A 289 11.68 18.22 7.11
N ALA A 290 10.35 18.15 6.93
CA ALA A 290 9.48 17.29 7.75
C ALA A 290 9.78 15.79 7.54
N PHE A 291 10.19 15.36 6.33
CA PHE A 291 10.63 13.99 6.09
C PHE A 291 11.91 13.62 6.87
N SER A 292 12.75 14.60 7.17
CA SER A 292 13.97 14.43 7.99
C SER A 292 13.72 14.63 9.49
N TYR A 293 12.49 14.93 9.90
CA TYR A 293 12.16 15.20 11.30
C TYR A 293 12.22 13.91 12.16
N PRO A 294 12.65 13.97 13.44
CA PRO A 294 12.83 12.80 14.30
C PRO A 294 11.62 11.86 14.42
N LEU A 295 10.40 12.42 14.35
CA LEU A 295 9.17 11.62 14.35
C LEU A 295 9.04 10.76 13.09
N MET A 296 9.33 11.31 11.90
CA MET A 296 9.34 10.54 10.65
C MET A 296 10.40 9.44 10.69
N SER A 297 11.62 9.75 11.15
CA SER A 297 12.66 8.73 11.32
C SER A 297 12.24 7.62 12.29
N SER A 298 11.53 7.97 13.37
CA SER A 298 11.02 6.97 14.33
C SER A 298 9.96 6.05 13.72
N LEU A 299 9.06 6.61 12.89
CA LEU A 299 8.06 5.84 12.15
C LEU A 299 8.73 4.90 11.14
N GLU A 300 9.72 5.40 10.41
CA GLU A 300 10.50 4.61 9.47
C GLU A 300 11.20 3.44 10.17
N ILE A 301 11.94 3.70 11.26
CA ILE A 301 12.63 2.65 12.04
C ILE A 301 11.63 1.58 12.53
N LEU A 302 10.46 1.98 13.02
CA LEU A 302 9.41 1.05 13.45
C LEU A 302 8.94 0.15 12.28
N LEU A 303 8.74 0.73 11.10
CA LEU A 303 8.36 0.00 9.89
C LEU A 303 9.49 -0.91 9.40
N LEU A 304 10.75 -0.48 9.46
CA LEU A 304 11.92 -1.30 9.12
C LEU A 304 12.05 -2.51 10.04
N ILE A 305 11.94 -2.31 11.36
CA ILE A 305 11.94 -3.41 12.34
C ILE A 305 10.78 -4.38 12.07
N SER A 306 9.58 -3.84 11.80
CA SER A 306 8.41 -4.65 11.44
C SER A 306 8.63 -5.43 10.14
N GLY A 307 9.28 -4.86 9.14
CA GLY A 307 9.65 -5.50 7.89
C GLY A 307 10.61 -6.67 8.12
N ILE A 308 11.67 -6.46 8.91
CA ILE A 308 12.67 -7.48 9.25
C ILE A 308 12.01 -8.66 9.96
N ILE A 309 11.17 -8.39 10.95
CA ILE A 309 10.46 -9.44 11.70
C ILE A 309 9.47 -10.18 10.78
N SER A 310 8.77 -9.46 9.90
CA SER A 310 7.83 -10.05 8.93
C SER A 310 8.53 -10.99 7.95
N ILE A 311 9.69 -10.58 7.41
CA ILE A 311 10.51 -11.42 6.53
C ILE A 311 11.03 -12.64 7.29
N SER A 312 11.53 -12.45 8.52
CA SER A 312 12.03 -13.54 9.37
C SER A 312 10.95 -14.60 9.60
N ILE A 313 9.72 -14.18 9.91
CA ILE A 313 8.57 -15.08 10.06
C ILE A 313 8.26 -15.82 8.76
N LEU A 314 8.29 -15.15 7.60
CA LEU A 314 8.06 -15.80 6.31
C LEU A 314 9.08 -16.93 6.06
N PHE A 315 10.36 -16.69 6.34
CA PHE A 315 11.41 -17.71 6.20
C PHE A 315 11.26 -18.87 7.19
N VAL A 316 11.06 -18.56 8.47
CA VAL A 316 10.92 -19.58 9.53
C VAL A 316 9.68 -20.42 9.29
N ASN A 317 8.53 -19.81 8.96
CA ASN A 317 7.30 -20.53 8.69
C ASN A 317 7.43 -21.45 7.47
N ARG A 318 8.12 -21.00 6.41
CA ARG A 318 8.41 -21.84 5.22
C ARG A 318 9.32 -23.01 5.55
N PHE A 319 10.31 -22.82 6.42
CA PHE A 319 11.21 -23.90 6.84
C PHE A 319 10.47 -25.00 7.62
N TYR A 320 9.59 -24.61 8.54
CA TYR A 320 8.82 -25.59 9.32
C TYR A 320 7.72 -26.28 8.50
N SER A 321 7.04 -25.57 7.60
CA SER A 321 6.04 -26.19 6.71
C SER A 321 6.65 -27.25 5.77
N LYS A 322 7.90 -27.07 5.32
CA LYS A 322 8.63 -28.10 4.55
C LYS A 322 8.98 -29.34 5.37
N LYS A 323 9.20 -29.20 6.68
CA LYS A 323 9.48 -30.36 7.56
C LYS A 323 8.24 -31.20 7.79
N GLU A 324 7.07 -30.58 7.97
CA GLU A 324 5.81 -31.30 8.12
C GLU A 324 5.49 -32.13 6.87
N SER A 325 5.62 -31.57 5.66
CA SER A 325 5.35 -32.34 4.43
C SER A 325 6.36 -33.47 4.16
N ALA A 326 7.54 -33.44 4.79
CA ALA A 326 8.54 -34.49 4.66
C ALA A 326 8.35 -35.63 5.67
N LEU A 327 7.54 -35.40 6.72
CA LEU A 327 7.20 -36.39 7.75
C LEU A 327 5.88 -37.12 7.46
N GLU A 328 5.08 -36.64 6.50
CA GLU A 328 3.83 -37.26 6.03
C GLU A 328 4.04 -38.26 4.87
N ILE A 329 5.26 -38.79 4.70
CA ILE A 329 5.59 -39.81 3.68
C ILE A 329 5.65 -41.19 4.31
#